data_AF-B3V334-F1
#
_entry.id   AF-B3V334-F1
#
_cell.length_a   1.000
_cell.length_b   1.000
_cell.length_c   1.000
_cell.angle_alpha   90.00
_cell.angle_beta   90.00
_cell.angle_gamma   90.00
#
_symmetry.space_group_name_H-M   'P 1'
#
loop_
_entity.id
_entity.type
_entity.pdbx_description
1 polymer ?
#
loop_
_entity_poly.entity_id
_entity_poly.type
_entity_poly.pdbx_seq_one_letter_code
_entity_poly.pdbx_strand_id
1 'polypeptide(L)'
;KFNSSIGREDAQEQGTLDETDIIEVMKKLIAIRNGKGEVDDIDHLGNRRIRSVGEMAENQFRVGLVRVERAVKERLSLGDLDAVMPQDLINAKPISAAVKEFFGSSQLSRFMDQNNPLSEVTHKRRISALGPGGLTRERAGFEVRDVHVTHYGRLCPIETPEGPNIGLINSLSAFARCNEYGFLETPYRRVVDGVVTDEVDYLSAIEEGQFVIAQANAKLNEDGTFADELITARQKGESGLHPREHAQYMDVATNQVVSIAASLIPFLE
;
A
#
# COMPACT_ATOMS: atom_id res chain seq x y z
N LYS A 1 -6.77 3.79 10.86
CA LYS A 1 -6.15 5.06 10.38
C LYS A 1 -6.80 6.31 10.99
N PHE A 2 -8.11 6.50 10.87
CA PHE A 2 -8.80 7.69 11.43
C PHE A 2 -8.48 7.87 12.92
N ASN A 3 -8.78 6.85 13.73
CA ASN A 3 -8.53 6.84 15.18
C ASN A 3 -7.06 7.17 15.53
N SER A 4 -6.10 6.46 14.93
CA SER A 4 -4.67 6.75 15.10
C SER A 4 -4.28 8.19 14.72
N SER A 5 -4.84 8.76 13.63
CA SER A 5 -4.57 10.14 13.21
C SER A 5 -5.06 11.18 14.21
N ILE A 6 -6.17 10.91 14.92
CA ILE A 6 -6.69 11.79 15.97
C ILE A 6 -6.21 11.39 17.39
N GLY A 7 -5.25 10.47 17.49
CA GLY A 7 -4.65 10.06 18.78
C GLY A 7 -5.54 9.15 19.64
N ARG A 8 -6.47 8.40 19.04
CA ARG A 8 -7.25 7.37 19.73
C ARG A 8 -6.70 5.98 19.40
N GLU A 9 -6.14 5.30 20.40
CA GLU A 9 -5.51 3.99 20.24
C GLU A 9 -6.49 2.82 20.43
N ASP A 10 -7.57 2.99 21.20
CA ASP A 10 -8.49 1.91 21.62
C ASP A 10 -9.98 2.15 21.29
N ALA A 11 -10.29 2.84 20.19
CA ALA A 11 -11.68 3.11 19.80
C ALA A 11 -12.30 1.93 19.01
N GLN A 12 -13.55 1.59 19.33
CA GLN A 12 -14.32 0.59 18.58
C GLN A 12 -14.39 0.95 17.09
N GLU A 13 -14.25 -0.06 16.23
CA GLU A 13 -14.41 0.12 14.79
C GLU A 13 -15.89 0.36 14.45
N GLN A 14 -16.22 1.63 14.20
CA GLN A 14 -17.51 2.03 13.66
C GLN A 14 -17.36 2.47 12.20
N GLY A 15 -18.27 2.02 11.35
CA GLY A 15 -18.29 2.37 9.92
C GLY A 15 -18.96 3.72 9.59
N THR A 16 -19.45 4.42 10.61
CA THR A 16 -20.17 5.70 10.51
C THR A 16 -19.49 6.73 11.40
N LEU A 17 -19.54 8.00 11.00
CA LEU A 17 -18.98 9.11 11.78
C LEU A 17 -19.86 9.41 13.00
N ASP A 18 -19.23 9.67 14.14
CA ASP A 18 -19.90 10.20 15.33
C ASP A 18 -19.68 11.72 15.50
N GLU A 19 -20.43 12.36 16.41
CA GLU A 19 -20.30 13.80 16.67
C GLU A 19 -18.91 14.16 17.25
N THR A 20 -18.36 13.27 18.08
CA THR A 20 -17.05 13.43 18.71
C THR A 20 -15.90 13.41 17.69
N ASP A 21 -16.01 12.61 16.64
CA ASP A 21 -15.05 12.49 15.53
C ASP A 21 -14.93 13.82 14.81
N ILE A 22 -16.07 14.48 14.56
CA ILE A 22 -16.11 15.80 13.91
C ILE A 22 -15.41 16.83 14.81
N ILE A 23 -15.70 16.83 16.12
CA ILE A 23 -15.09 17.76 17.07
C ILE A 23 -13.58 17.56 17.15
N GLU A 24 -13.09 16.31 17.23
CA GLU A 24 -11.66 16.02 17.29
C GLU A 24 -10.92 16.39 16.00
N VAL A 25 -11.53 16.17 14.83
CA VAL A 25 -10.96 16.63 13.55
C VAL A 25 -10.83 18.15 13.53
N MET A 26 -11.86 18.89 13.98
CA MET A 26 -11.81 20.35 14.05
C MET A 26 -10.73 20.84 15.03
N LYS A 27 -10.58 20.19 16.19
CA LYS A 27 -9.51 20.50 17.14
C LYS A 27 -8.14 20.27 16.54
N LYS A 28 -7.91 19.13 15.86
CA LYS A 28 -6.65 18.84 15.17
C LYS A 28 -6.33 19.88 14.10
N LEU A 29 -7.31 20.28 13.30
CA LEU A 29 -7.15 21.32 12.28
C LEU A 29 -6.73 22.68 12.90
N ILE A 30 -7.39 23.09 13.99
CA ILE A 30 -7.04 24.32 14.72
C ILE A 30 -5.65 24.21 15.36
N ALA A 31 -5.29 23.06 15.92
CA ALA A 31 -3.97 22.83 16.49
C ALA A 31 -2.85 22.99 15.46
N ILE A 32 -3.00 22.36 14.28
CA ILE A 32 -2.07 22.51 13.16
C ILE A 32 -1.97 23.98 12.73
N ARG A 33 -3.12 24.67 12.61
CA ARG A 33 -3.12 26.10 12.28
C ARG A 33 -2.40 26.96 13.31
N ASN A 34 -2.45 26.58 14.59
CA ASN A 34 -1.73 27.23 15.69
C ASN A 34 -0.25 26.81 15.80
N GLY A 35 0.28 26.04 14.83
CA GLY A 35 1.66 25.57 14.83
C GLY A 35 1.94 24.40 15.76
N LYS A 36 0.89 23.72 16.26
CA LYS A 36 1.00 22.53 17.11
C LYS A 36 0.63 21.29 16.29
N GLY A 37 1.65 20.62 15.73
CA GLY A 37 1.51 19.43 14.90
C GLY A 37 2.04 19.65 13.48
N GLU A 38 2.07 18.59 12.70
CA GLU A 38 2.54 18.57 11.31
C GLU A 38 1.39 18.32 10.34
N VAL A 39 1.56 18.76 9.09
CA VAL A 39 0.61 18.48 8.00
C VAL A 39 0.92 17.11 7.43
N ASP A 40 -0.12 16.33 7.14
CA ASP A 40 0.05 15.01 6.54
C ASP A 40 0.58 15.13 5.09
N ASP A 41 1.60 14.34 4.77
CA ASP A 41 2.12 14.18 3.41
C ASP A 41 1.24 13.21 2.60
N ILE A 42 0.66 13.67 1.49
CA ILE A 42 -0.26 12.87 0.65
C ILE A 42 0.44 11.75 -0.14
N ASP A 43 1.75 11.91 -0.38
CA ASP A 43 2.59 11.01 -1.17
C ASP A 43 3.21 9.91 -0.32
N HIS A 44 3.30 10.13 1.00
CA HIS A 44 3.74 9.12 1.96
C HIS A 44 2.95 7.80 1.80
N LEU A 45 3.64 6.66 1.62
CA LEU A 45 2.99 5.36 1.43
C LEU A 45 2.13 4.90 2.61
N GLY A 46 2.35 5.42 3.82
CA GLY A 46 1.41 5.25 4.94
C GLY A 46 0.02 5.88 4.70
N ASN A 47 -0.10 6.77 3.72
CA ASN A 47 -1.33 7.41 3.31
C ASN A 47 -1.90 6.84 2.00
N ARG A 48 -1.16 5.96 1.30
CA ARG A 48 -1.55 5.34 0.04
C ARG A 48 -1.72 3.84 0.20
N ARG A 49 -2.96 3.38 0.00
CA ARG A 49 -3.34 1.96 0.15
C ARG A 49 -3.46 1.28 -1.21
N ILE A 50 -2.91 0.08 -1.31
CA ILE A 50 -3.04 -0.79 -2.48
C ILE A 50 -4.41 -1.48 -2.46
N ARG A 51 -5.08 -1.48 -3.62
CA ARG A 51 -6.28 -2.28 -3.85
C ARG A 51 -5.95 -3.43 -4.78
N SER A 52 -6.07 -4.65 -4.27
CA SER A 52 -5.87 -5.86 -5.06
C SER A 52 -7.13 -6.25 -5.83
N VAL A 53 -6.99 -7.17 -6.80
CA VAL A 53 -8.11 -7.66 -7.61
C VAL A 53 -9.27 -8.20 -6.76
N GLY A 54 -8.97 -8.86 -5.63
CA GLY A 54 -9.98 -9.42 -4.73
C GLY A 54 -10.93 -8.36 -4.17
N GLU A 55 -10.39 -7.30 -3.57
CA GLU A 55 -11.18 -6.18 -3.02
C GLU A 55 -11.96 -5.44 -4.11
N MET A 56 -11.33 -5.22 -5.28
CA MET A 56 -12.02 -4.56 -6.39
C MET A 56 -13.20 -5.40 -6.89
N ALA A 57 -13.01 -6.72 -7.03
CA ALA A 57 -14.06 -7.65 -7.42
C ALA A 57 -15.15 -7.74 -6.35
N GLU A 58 -14.80 -7.76 -5.07
CA GLU A 58 -15.75 -7.76 -3.95
C GLU A 58 -16.66 -6.52 -4.00
N ASN A 59 -16.09 -5.34 -4.23
CA ASN A 59 -16.87 -4.10 -4.36
C ASN A 59 -17.88 -4.17 -5.51
N GLN A 60 -17.47 -4.70 -6.67
CA GLN A 60 -18.37 -4.85 -7.83
C GLN A 60 -19.44 -5.92 -7.57
N PHE A 61 -19.07 -7.00 -6.88
CA PHE A 61 -20.01 -8.01 -6.43
C PHE A 61 -21.05 -7.44 -5.45
N ARG A 62 -20.62 -6.62 -4.49
CA ARG A 62 -21.48 -5.90 -3.53
C ARG A 62 -22.46 -4.96 -4.24
N VAL A 63 -22.00 -4.21 -5.25
CA VAL A 63 -22.89 -3.39 -6.10
C VAL A 63 -23.95 -4.26 -6.79
N GLY A 64 -23.56 -5.45 -7.29
CA GLY A 64 -24.48 -6.45 -7.82
C GLY A 64 -25.51 -6.91 -6.80
N LEU A 65 -25.09 -7.19 -5.56
CA LEU A 65 -25.96 -7.62 -4.47
C LEU A 65 -26.97 -6.54 -4.07
N VAL A 66 -26.57 -5.27 -3.96
CA VAL A 66 -27.49 -4.17 -3.62
C VAL A 66 -28.62 -4.05 -4.67
N ARG A 67 -28.30 -4.28 -5.95
CA ARG A 67 -29.32 -4.31 -7.02
C ARG A 67 -30.29 -5.48 -6.86
N VAL A 68 -29.79 -6.66 -6.50
CA VAL A 68 -30.63 -7.84 -6.23
C VAL A 68 -31.48 -7.61 -4.99
N GLU A 69 -30.91 -7.10 -3.91
CA GLU A 69 -31.61 -6.78 -2.66
C GLU A 69 -32.81 -5.87 -2.91
N ARG A 70 -32.62 -4.80 -3.70
CA ARG A 70 -33.71 -3.88 -4.06
C ARG A 70 -34.85 -4.60 -4.79
N ALA A 71 -34.53 -5.40 -5.82
CA ALA A 71 -35.53 -6.14 -6.58
C ALA A 71 -36.27 -7.19 -5.73
N VAL A 72 -35.57 -7.83 -4.80
CA VAL A 72 -36.15 -8.80 -3.86
C VAL A 72 -37.10 -8.09 -2.89
N LYS A 73 -36.70 -6.96 -2.30
CA LYS A 73 -37.56 -6.16 -1.40
C LYS A 73 -38.83 -5.66 -2.10
N GLU A 74 -38.71 -5.19 -3.34
CA GLU A 74 -39.86 -4.76 -4.15
C GLU A 74 -40.83 -5.93 -4.42
N ARG A 75 -40.32 -7.12 -4.77
CA ARG A 75 -41.15 -8.33 -4.97
C ARG A 75 -41.82 -8.84 -3.71
N LEU A 76 -41.10 -8.85 -2.58
CA LEU A 76 -41.65 -9.27 -1.28
C LEU A 76 -42.77 -8.33 -0.81
N SER A 77 -42.80 -7.09 -1.29
CA SER A 77 -43.82 -6.10 -0.93
C SER A 77 -45.12 -6.24 -1.75
N LEU A 78 -45.07 -6.87 -2.92
CA LEU A 78 -46.18 -6.92 -3.90
C LEU A 78 -46.77 -8.32 -4.09
N GLY A 79 -46.14 -9.38 -3.57
CA GLY A 79 -46.48 -10.77 -3.86
C GLY A 79 -47.25 -11.49 -2.74
N ASP A 80 -48.03 -12.49 -3.14
CA ASP A 80 -48.59 -13.50 -2.24
C ASP A 80 -47.46 -14.46 -1.81
N LEU A 81 -47.12 -14.47 -0.52
CA LEU A 81 -45.89 -15.08 0.00
C LEU A 81 -45.95 -16.62 0.05
N ASP A 82 -47.15 -17.20 0.01
CA ASP A 82 -47.33 -18.64 0.22
C ASP A 82 -46.81 -19.51 -0.94
N ALA A 83 -46.71 -18.95 -2.15
CA ALA A 83 -46.29 -19.67 -3.36
C ALA A 83 -44.87 -19.31 -3.85
N VAL A 84 -44.21 -18.32 -3.24
CA VAL A 84 -42.94 -17.79 -3.74
C VAL A 84 -41.75 -18.56 -3.17
N MET A 85 -40.94 -19.16 -4.03
CA MET A 85 -39.70 -19.83 -3.62
C MET A 85 -38.50 -18.88 -3.71
N PRO A 86 -37.45 -19.05 -2.88
CA PRO A 86 -36.27 -18.18 -2.92
C PRO A 86 -35.57 -18.09 -4.28
N GLN A 87 -35.60 -19.16 -5.06
CA GLN A 87 -35.05 -19.18 -6.43
C GLN A 87 -35.77 -18.22 -7.39
N ASP A 88 -37.06 -17.95 -7.15
CA ASP A 88 -37.86 -17.06 -8.00
C ASP A 88 -37.52 -15.59 -7.73
N LEU A 89 -37.01 -15.30 -6.52
CA LEU A 89 -36.62 -13.97 -6.08
C LEU A 89 -35.22 -13.59 -6.56
N ILE A 90 -34.31 -14.54 -6.70
CA ILE A 90 -32.90 -14.29 -7.00
C ILE A 90 -32.64 -14.38 -8.51
N ASN A 91 -32.28 -13.25 -9.12
CA ASN A 91 -31.79 -13.21 -10.49
C ASN A 91 -30.27 -13.06 -10.51
N ALA A 92 -29.56 -13.98 -11.15
CA ALA A 92 -28.10 -13.94 -11.27
C ALA A 92 -27.59 -12.93 -12.31
N LYS A 93 -28.44 -12.47 -13.24
CA LYS A 93 -28.02 -11.56 -14.34
C LYS A 93 -27.40 -10.25 -13.83
N PRO A 94 -27.99 -9.51 -12.87
CA PRO A 94 -27.40 -8.26 -12.37
C PRO A 94 -26.01 -8.44 -11.74
N ILE A 95 -25.81 -9.54 -11.01
CA ILE A 95 -24.52 -9.87 -10.37
C ILE A 95 -23.49 -10.19 -11.46
N SER A 96 -23.82 -11.12 -12.36
CA SER A 96 -22.91 -11.52 -13.45
C SER A 96 -22.57 -10.37 -14.38
N ALA A 97 -23.50 -9.45 -14.63
CA ALA A 97 -23.28 -8.26 -15.47
C ALA A 97 -22.27 -7.31 -14.82
N ALA A 98 -22.42 -6.99 -13.52
CA ALA A 98 -21.48 -6.12 -12.79
C ALA A 98 -20.05 -6.69 -12.79
N VAL A 99 -19.91 -8.00 -12.56
CA VAL A 99 -18.59 -8.66 -12.58
C VAL A 99 -18.00 -8.69 -14.00
N LYS A 100 -18.81 -8.99 -15.02
CA LYS A 100 -18.35 -9.00 -16.42
C LYS A 100 -17.94 -7.60 -16.90
N GLU A 101 -18.68 -6.57 -16.51
CA GLU A 101 -18.36 -5.18 -16.83
C GLU A 101 -17.01 -4.77 -16.22
N PHE A 102 -16.74 -5.17 -14.98
CA PHE A 102 -15.45 -4.94 -14.33
C PHE A 102 -14.29 -5.59 -15.09
N PHE A 103 -14.36 -6.90 -15.38
CA PHE A 103 -13.27 -7.59 -16.08
C PHE A 103 -13.18 -7.22 -17.57
N GLY A 104 -14.28 -6.80 -18.20
CA GLY A 104 -14.32 -6.49 -19.63
C GLY A 104 -13.95 -5.05 -19.98
N SER A 105 -14.21 -4.09 -19.09
CA SER A 105 -14.12 -2.66 -19.41
C SER A 105 -13.28 -1.82 -18.44
N SER A 106 -12.81 -2.39 -17.33
CA SER A 106 -11.96 -1.66 -16.39
C SER A 106 -10.59 -1.35 -17.01
N GLN A 107 -10.09 -0.12 -16.79
CA GLN A 107 -8.74 0.30 -17.17
C GLN A 107 -7.62 -0.54 -16.51
N LEU A 108 -7.95 -1.23 -15.41
CA LEU A 108 -7.04 -2.10 -14.67
C LEU A 108 -7.09 -3.56 -15.16
N SER A 109 -8.13 -3.94 -15.92
CA SER A 109 -8.21 -5.23 -16.60
C SER A 109 -7.63 -5.10 -18.00
N ARG A 110 -6.35 -5.44 -18.15
CA ARG A 110 -5.61 -5.29 -19.41
C ARG A 110 -5.16 -6.65 -19.94
N PHE A 111 -4.91 -6.72 -21.24
CA PHE A 111 -4.24 -7.86 -21.85
C PHE A 111 -2.86 -8.05 -21.21
N MET A 112 -2.57 -9.28 -20.81
CA MET A 112 -1.28 -9.64 -20.21
C MET A 112 -0.15 -9.41 -21.21
N ASP A 113 1.00 -8.96 -20.73
CA ASP A 113 2.18 -8.77 -21.58
C ASP A 113 2.91 -10.11 -21.61
N GLN A 114 2.96 -10.71 -22.79
CA GLN A 114 3.45 -12.09 -22.99
C GLN A 114 4.65 -12.14 -23.92
N ASN A 115 5.39 -11.04 -24.06
CA ASN A 115 6.60 -11.01 -24.89
C ASN A 115 7.67 -11.99 -24.38
N ASN A 116 7.80 -12.13 -23.05
CA ASN A 116 8.69 -13.08 -22.39
C ASN A 116 8.24 -13.30 -20.92
N PRO A 117 8.79 -14.28 -20.20
CA PRO A 117 8.40 -14.55 -18.81
C PRO A 117 8.61 -13.37 -17.85
N LEU A 118 9.64 -12.55 -18.07
CA LEU A 118 9.89 -11.38 -17.23
C LEU A 118 8.80 -10.32 -17.41
N SER A 119 8.36 -10.08 -18.66
CA SER A 119 7.22 -9.19 -18.95
C SER A 119 5.95 -9.61 -18.21
N GLU A 120 5.66 -10.91 -18.14
CA GLU A 120 4.51 -11.42 -17.42
C GLU A 120 4.60 -11.18 -15.91
N VAL A 121 5.76 -11.51 -15.32
CA VAL A 121 6.00 -11.33 -13.88
C VAL A 121 5.96 -9.86 -13.49
N THR A 122 6.63 -8.98 -14.25
CA THR A 122 6.61 -7.53 -14.02
C THR A 122 5.20 -6.97 -14.18
N HIS A 123 4.44 -7.39 -15.20
CA HIS A 123 3.08 -6.90 -15.40
C HIS A 123 2.17 -7.26 -14.22
N LYS A 124 2.27 -8.50 -13.69
CA LYS A 124 1.50 -8.93 -12.51
C LYS A 124 1.88 -8.18 -11.23
N ARG A 125 3.11 -7.68 -11.13
CA ARG A 125 3.65 -6.93 -9.98
C ARG A 125 3.57 -5.41 -10.13
N ARG A 126 2.81 -4.92 -11.11
CA ARG A 126 2.64 -3.50 -11.42
C ARG A 126 1.57 -2.86 -10.54
N ILE A 127 1.87 -1.69 -10.03
CA ILE A 127 0.95 -0.82 -9.29
C ILE A 127 0.63 0.39 -10.17
N SER A 128 -0.63 0.82 -10.15
CA SER A 128 -1.06 2.01 -10.88
C SER A 128 -1.81 2.96 -9.95
N ALA A 129 -1.42 4.25 -10.00
CA ALA A 129 -2.18 5.33 -9.38
C ALA A 129 -3.40 5.74 -10.22
N LEU A 130 -3.54 5.19 -11.44
CA LEU A 130 -4.62 5.45 -12.37
C LEU A 130 -5.79 4.47 -12.18
N GLY A 131 -6.97 4.85 -12.63
CA GLY A 131 -8.15 3.99 -12.65
C GLY A 131 -9.26 4.47 -11.71
N PRO A 132 -10.31 3.66 -11.50
CA PRO A 132 -11.47 4.05 -10.70
C PRO A 132 -11.07 4.33 -9.25
N GLY A 133 -11.31 5.57 -8.80
CA GLY A 133 -10.94 6.04 -7.46
C GLY A 133 -9.47 6.45 -7.31
N GLY A 134 -8.69 6.45 -8.39
CA GLY A 134 -7.31 6.95 -8.44
C GLY A 134 -7.22 8.34 -9.09
N LEU A 135 -6.00 8.70 -9.50
CA LEU A 135 -5.69 9.93 -10.20
C LEU A 135 -6.01 9.82 -11.70
N THR A 136 -6.32 10.96 -12.32
CA THR A 136 -6.32 11.09 -13.78
C THR A 136 -4.99 11.70 -14.24
N ARG A 137 -4.57 11.40 -15.48
CA ARG A 137 -3.30 11.90 -16.03
C ARG A 137 -3.19 13.43 -15.99
N GLU A 138 -4.29 14.12 -16.24
CA GLU A 138 -4.37 15.60 -16.26
C GLU A 138 -4.32 16.23 -14.88
N ARG A 139 -4.78 15.50 -13.85
CA ARG A 139 -4.78 15.98 -12.45
C ARG A 139 -3.53 15.56 -11.69
N ALA A 140 -2.72 14.67 -12.24
CA ALA A 140 -1.48 14.22 -11.64
C ALA A 140 -0.37 15.26 -11.89
N GLY A 141 -0.13 16.09 -10.88
CA GLY A 141 0.97 17.07 -10.85
C GLY A 141 2.35 16.41 -10.79
N PHE A 142 3.38 17.25 -10.62
CA PHE A 142 4.77 16.77 -10.53
C PHE A 142 5.06 16.01 -9.22
N GLU A 143 4.52 16.48 -8.09
CA GLU A 143 4.77 15.92 -6.74
C GLU A 143 4.41 14.44 -6.67
N VAL A 144 3.22 14.07 -7.16
CA VAL A 144 2.74 12.66 -7.13
C VAL A 144 3.51 11.71 -8.05
N ARG A 145 4.35 12.24 -8.95
CA ARG A 145 5.19 11.47 -9.88
C ARG A 145 6.62 11.30 -9.36
N ASP A 146 7.01 12.08 -8.37
CA ASP A 146 8.35 12.06 -7.82
C ASP A 146 8.58 10.82 -6.95
N VAL A 147 9.85 10.47 -6.73
CA VAL A 147 10.22 9.36 -5.87
C VAL A 147 10.20 9.84 -4.42
N HIS A 148 9.21 9.35 -3.67
CA HIS A 148 9.10 9.64 -2.25
C HIS A 148 10.01 8.71 -1.42
N VAL A 149 10.56 9.19 -0.30
CA VAL A 149 11.49 8.43 0.56
C VAL A 149 10.92 7.09 1.04
N THR A 150 9.61 7.03 1.31
CA THR A 150 8.93 5.79 1.73
C THR A 150 8.79 4.74 0.64
N HIS A 151 9.12 5.06 -0.62
CA HIS A 151 9.20 4.05 -1.69
C HIS A 151 10.29 3.02 -1.43
N TYR A 152 11.29 3.36 -0.59
CA TYR A 152 12.39 2.47 -0.26
C TYR A 152 11.90 1.08 0.16
N GLY A 153 12.38 0.04 -0.54
CA GLY A 153 12.02 -1.35 -0.30
C GLY A 153 10.58 -1.75 -0.66
N ARG A 154 9.74 -0.82 -1.14
CA ARG A 154 8.30 -1.02 -1.39
C ARG A 154 7.93 -0.85 -2.87
N LEU A 155 8.34 0.27 -3.47
CA LEU A 155 8.17 0.57 -4.88
C LEU A 155 9.53 0.78 -5.52
N CYS A 156 9.74 0.19 -6.69
CA CYS A 156 10.99 0.37 -7.41
C CYS A 156 11.11 1.82 -7.91
N PRO A 157 12.19 2.53 -7.55
CA PRO A 157 12.36 3.93 -7.96
C PRO A 157 12.76 4.08 -9.44
N ILE A 158 13.29 3.03 -10.07
CA ILE A 158 13.81 3.08 -11.45
C ILE A 158 12.89 2.41 -12.48
N GLU A 159 12.02 1.49 -12.07
CA GLU A 159 11.10 0.81 -13.00
C GLU A 159 9.75 1.53 -13.06
N THR A 160 9.67 2.47 -13.99
CA THR A 160 8.44 3.18 -14.39
C THR A 160 8.42 3.35 -15.90
N PRO A 161 7.26 3.34 -16.57
CA PRO A 161 7.18 3.71 -17.98
C PRO A 161 7.66 5.16 -18.18
N GLU A 162 8.37 5.39 -19.27
CA GLU A 162 8.70 6.73 -19.74
C GLU A 162 7.46 7.46 -20.29
N GLY A 163 7.56 8.78 -20.43
CA GLY A 163 6.53 9.61 -21.03
C GLY A 163 5.36 9.93 -20.08
N PRO A 164 4.10 10.01 -20.57
CA PRO A 164 2.99 10.57 -19.79
C PRO A 164 2.63 9.81 -18.50
N ASN A 165 3.04 8.55 -18.37
CA ASN A 165 2.73 7.71 -17.21
C ASN A 165 3.88 7.61 -16.20
N ILE A 166 4.98 8.37 -16.38
CA ILE A 166 6.10 8.38 -15.44
C ILE A 166 5.62 8.70 -14.01
N GLY A 167 6.02 7.87 -13.05
CA GLY A 167 5.66 7.99 -11.63
C GLY A 167 4.20 7.62 -11.29
N LEU A 168 3.36 7.33 -12.29
CA LEU A 168 1.96 6.92 -12.09
C LEU A 168 1.77 5.40 -12.19
N ILE A 169 2.78 4.73 -12.71
CA ILE A 169 2.87 3.29 -12.82
C ILE A 169 4.24 2.89 -12.31
N ASN A 170 4.26 2.15 -11.22
CA ASN A 170 5.49 1.65 -10.60
C ASN A 170 5.42 0.12 -10.49
N SER A 171 6.57 -0.51 -10.36
CA SER A 171 6.66 -1.92 -10.02
C SER A 171 6.90 -2.11 -8.51
N LEU A 172 6.35 -3.17 -7.94
CA LEU A 172 6.71 -3.61 -6.60
C LEU A 172 8.20 -3.96 -6.53
N SER A 173 8.87 -3.52 -5.46
CA SER A 173 10.23 -3.95 -5.15
C SER A 173 10.29 -5.46 -4.87
N ALA A 174 11.49 -6.03 -4.84
CA ALA A 174 11.72 -7.48 -4.80
C ALA A 174 11.01 -8.17 -3.62
N PHE A 175 11.18 -7.64 -2.40
CA PHE A 175 10.64 -8.24 -1.17
C PHE A 175 9.39 -7.55 -0.63
N ALA A 176 8.89 -6.53 -1.32
CA ALA A 176 7.72 -5.78 -0.91
C ALA A 176 6.49 -6.70 -0.84
N ARG A 177 5.68 -6.53 0.21
CA ARG A 177 4.40 -7.21 0.38
C ARG A 177 3.31 -6.22 0.77
N CYS A 178 2.06 -6.65 0.58
CA CYS A 178 0.89 -5.92 1.05
C CYS A 178 0.42 -6.55 2.37
N ASN A 179 0.14 -5.73 3.38
CA ASN A 179 -0.37 -6.22 4.66
C ASN A 179 -1.90 -6.40 4.65
N GLU A 180 -2.46 -6.88 5.76
CA GLU A 180 -3.89 -7.15 5.90
C GLU A 180 -4.76 -5.89 5.65
N TYR A 181 -4.22 -4.72 5.98
CA TYR A 181 -4.87 -3.44 5.78
C TYR A 181 -4.65 -2.85 4.38
N GLY A 182 -3.87 -3.49 3.50
CA GLY A 182 -3.61 -3.01 2.14
C GLY A 182 -2.43 -2.03 2.01
N PHE A 183 -1.60 -1.85 3.04
CA PHE A 183 -0.40 -1.00 2.98
C PHE A 183 0.85 -1.82 2.60
N LEU A 184 1.80 -1.15 1.94
CA LEU A 184 3.06 -1.79 1.57
C LEU A 184 4.03 -1.86 2.75
N GLU A 185 4.57 -3.06 2.94
CA GLU A 185 5.60 -3.37 3.93
C GLU A 185 6.83 -3.94 3.24
N THR A 186 7.97 -3.79 3.90
CA THR A 186 9.23 -4.35 3.45
C THR A 186 9.96 -5.00 4.63
N PRO A 187 10.70 -6.09 4.42
CA PRO A 187 11.32 -6.83 5.50
C PRO A 187 12.63 -6.21 5.98
N TYR A 188 12.89 -6.32 7.28
CA TYR A 188 14.10 -5.88 7.96
C TYR A 188 14.54 -6.92 9.00
N ARG A 189 15.85 -7.07 9.17
CA ARG A 189 16.47 -7.88 10.23
C ARG A 189 16.49 -7.09 11.53
N ARG A 190 16.06 -7.69 12.63
CA ARG A 190 16.08 -7.05 13.95
C ARG A 190 17.51 -6.95 14.50
N VAL A 191 17.85 -5.81 15.09
CA VAL A 191 19.10 -5.61 15.82
C VAL A 191 18.78 -5.58 17.31
N VAL A 192 19.35 -6.51 18.07
CA VAL A 192 19.14 -6.64 19.52
C VAL A 192 20.50 -6.56 20.20
N ASP A 193 20.66 -5.62 21.13
CA ASP A 193 21.89 -5.40 21.89
C ASP A 193 23.15 -5.27 20.99
N GLY A 194 22.99 -4.61 19.84
CA GLY A 194 24.08 -4.38 18.86
C GLY A 194 24.41 -5.57 17.95
N VAL A 195 23.69 -6.69 18.08
CA VAL A 195 23.83 -7.88 17.23
C VAL A 195 22.71 -7.93 16.19
N VAL A 196 23.07 -8.08 14.91
CA VAL A 196 22.10 -8.26 13.82
C VAL A 196 21.61 -9.71 13.83
N THR A 197 20.32 -9.91 14.09
CA THR A 197 19.70 -11.24 14.19
C THR A 197 19.15 -11.74 12.85
N ASP A 198 18.78 -13.02 12.79
CA ASP A 198 18.07 -13.61 11.64
C ASP A 198 16.54 -13.47 11.73
N GLU A 199 16.04 -12.81 12.79
CA GLU A 199 14.63 -12.49 12.92
C GLU A 199 14.26 -11.38 11.94
N VAL A 200 13.26 -11.64 11.08
CA VAL A 200 12.81 -10.70 10.06
C VAL A 200 11.42 -10.19 10.39
N ASP A 201 11.31 -8.88 10.58
CA ASP A 201 10.05 -8.18 10.73
C ASP A 201 9.74 -7.40 9.46
N TYR A 202 8.46 -7.36 9.08
CA TYR A 202 8.01 -6.51 7.99
C TYR A 202 7.43 -5.24 8.57
N LEU A 203 7.96 -4.12 8.13
CA LEU A 203 7.55 -2.81 8.62
C LEU A 203 6.82 -2.04 7.52
N SER A 204 5.68 -1.47 7.87
CA SER A 204 4.98 -0.48 7.06
C SER A 204 5.76 0.84 7.00
N ALA A 205 5.40 1.71 6.06
CA ALA A 205 6.04 3.03 5.95
C ALA A 205 5.86 3.89 7.21
N ILE A 206 4.81 3.65 7.99
CA ILE A 206 4.54 4.37 9.24
C ILE A 206 5.45 3.87 10.35
N GLU A 207 5.57 2.55 10.49
CA GLU A 207 6.42 1.91 11.51
C GLU A 207 7.90 2.17 11.24
N GLU A 208 8.34 2.06 9.98
CA GLU A 208 9.73 2.32 9.58
C GLU A 208 10.24 3.68 10.05
N GLY A 209 9.39 4.72 9.98
CA GLY A 209 9.77 6.08 10.39
C GLY A 209 10.16 6.21 11.88
N GLN A 210 9.82 5.24 12.72
CA GLN A 210 10.13 5.26 14.15
C GLN A 210 11.50 4.67 14.48
N PHE A 211 12.11 3.93 13.55
CA PHE A 211 13.32 3.17 13.80
C PHE A 211 14.54 3.72 13.05
N VAL A 212 15.73 3.44 13.57
CA VAL A 212 17.00 3.63 12.85
C VAL A 212 17.34 2.34 12.13
N ILE A 213 17.42 2.40 10.79
CA ILE A 213 17.63 1.23 9.94
C ILE A 213 18.99 1.30 9.24
N ALA A 214 19.87 0.35 9.54
CA ALA A 214 21.19 0.20 8.92
C ALA A 214 21.10 -0.34 7.48
N GLN A 215 22.04 0.07 6.64
CA GLN A 215 22.12 -0.40 5.25
C GLN A 215 22.58 -1.86 5.16
N ALA A 216 22.13 -2.57 4.11
CA ALA A 216 22.47 -3.99 3.89
C ALA A 216 23.98 -4.25 3.69
N ASN A 217 24.73 -3.24 3.27
CA ASN A 217 26.17 -3.32 3.00
C ASN A 217 27.04 -2.91 4.20
N ALA A 218 26.45 -2.61 5.36
CA ALA A 218 27.20 -2.34 6.59
C ALA A 218 28.05 -3.58 6.95
N LYS A 219 29.32 -3.35 7.30
CA LYS A 219 30.25 -4.44 7.64
C LYS A 219 29.91 -5.03 9.00
N LEU A 220 29.77 -6.35 9.05
CA LEU A 220 29.51 -7.11 10.26
C LEU A 220 30.73 -7.96 10.64
N ASN A 221 30.93 -8.14 11.94
CA ASN A 221 31.85 -9.10 12.52
C ASN A 221 31.24 -10.51 12.47
N GLU A 222 32.05 -11.54 12.74
CA GLU A 222 31.61 -12.95 12.75
C GLU A 222 30.52 -13.24 13.79
N ASP A 223 30.46 -12.44 14.87
CA ASP A 223 29.44 -12.52 15.93
C ASP A 223 28.14 -11.79 15.57
N GLY A 224 28.05 -11.18 14.38
CA GLY A 224 26.88 -10.43 13.92
C GLY A 224 26.82 -8.97 14.40
N THR A 225 27.84 -8.48 15.11
CA THR A 225 27.91 -7.06 15.51
C THR A 225 28.43 -6.18 14.38
N PHE A 226 28.14 -4.87 14.42
CA PHE A 226 28.72 -3.92 13.46
C PHE A 226 30.22 -3.72 13.70
N ALA A 227 31.01 -3.85 12.63
CA ALA A 227 32.47 -3.69 12.65
C ALA A 227 32.89 -2.23 12.88
N ASP A 228 32.17 -1.28 12.30
CA ASP A 228 32.43 0.15 12.41
C ASP A 228 31.63 0.78 13.57
N GLU A 229 32.20 1.77 14.27
CA GLU A 229 31.52 2.48 15.37
C GLU A 229 30.35 3.36 14.86
N LEU A 230 30.56 3.97 13.69
CA LEU A 230 29.56 4.76 12.98
C LEU A 230 29.16 4.01 11.71
N ILE A 231 27.86 3.79 11.55
CA ILE A 231 27.28 3.07 10.41
C ILE A 231 26.35 3.99 9.63
N THR A 232 26.29 3.78 8.31
CA THR A 232 25.30 4.46 7.47
C THR A 232 23.92 3.86 7.77
N ALA A 233 23.03 4.69 8.26
CA ALA A 233 21.66 4.32 8.58
C ALA A 233 20.68 5.41 8.14
N ARG A 234 19.41 5.04 8.09
CA ARG A 234 18.31 5.96 7.80
C ARG A 234 17.36 6.04 8.98
N GLN A 235 16.85 7.24 9.24
CA GLN A 235 15.82 7.51 10.22
C GLN A 235 14.91 8.62 9.69
N LYS A 236 13.58 8.41 9.73
CA LYS A 236 12.58 9.39 9.26
C LYS A 236 12.84 9.94 7.84
N GLY A 237 13.37 9.10 6.95
CA GLY A 237 13.65 9.47 5.55
C GLY A 237 14.99 10.18 5.34
N GLU A 238 15.71 10.55 6.39
CA GLU A 238 17.06 11.12 6.29
C GLU A 238 18.11 10.01 6.43
N SER A 239 19.16 10.08 5.61
CA SER A 239 20.30 9.17 5.66
C SER A 239 21.51 9.88 6.26
N GLY A 240 22.22 9.21 7.16
CA GLY A 240 23.38 9.78 7.83
C GLY A 240 24.26 8.72 8.50
N LEU A 241 25.30 9.17 9.19
CA LEU A 241 26.11 8.33 10.07
C LEU A 241 25.48 8.30 11.46
N HIS A 242 25.19 7.10 11.95
CA HIS A 242 24.64 6.88 13.28
C HIS A 242 25.59 5.99 14.09
N PRO A 243 25.70 6.19 15.42
CA PRO A 243 26.32 5.21 16.29
C PRO A 243 25.68 3.84 16.12
N ARG A 244 26.49 2.78 16.02
CA ARG A 244 25.99 1.41 15.85
C ARG A 244 24.99 0.96 16.93
N GLU A 245 25.10 1.54 18.13
CA GLU A 245 24.23 1.27 19.28
C GLU A 245 22.78 1.75 19.07
N HIS A 246 22.57 2.71 18.16
CA HIS A 246 21.24 3.23 17.87
C HIS A 246 20.50 2.44 16.79
N ALA A 247 21.18 1.55 16.04
CA ALA A 247 20.51 0.76 15.02
C ALA A 247 19.58 -0.27 15.66
N GLN A 248 18.32 -0.28 15.20
CA GLN A 248 17.28 -1.18 15.67
C GLN A 248 16.91 -2.22 14.61
N TYR A 249 17.15 -1.90 13.34
CA TYR A 249 16.92 -2.79 12.22
C TYR A 249 18.05 -2.67 11.18
N MET A 250 18.14 -3.66 10.30
CA MET A 250 19.03 -3.67 9.14
C MET A 250 18.27 -4.20 7.92
N ASP A 251 18.57 -3.66 6.76
CA ASP A 251 18.08 -4.18 5.47
C ASP A 251 18.39 -5.68 5.28
N VAL A 252 17.45 -6.44 4.70
CA VAL A 252 17.65 -7.89 4.49
C VAL A 252 18.60 -8.20 3.33
N ALA A 253 18.61 -7.34 2.29
CA ALA A 253 19.39 -7.55 1.07
C ALA A 253 19.62 -6.23 0.34
N THR A 254 20.72 -6.13 -0.41
CA THR A 254 21.06 -4.94 -1.20
C THR A 254 20.07 -4.68 -2.34
N ASN A 255 19.55 -5.75 -2.97
CA ASN A 255 18.57 -5.66 -4.04
C ASN A 255 17.13 -5.41 -3.57
N GLN A 256 16.89 -5.23 -2.26
CA GLN A 256 15.53 -5.05 -1.75
C GLN A 256 14.85 -3.77 -2.25
N VAL A 257 15.64 -2.76 -2.63
CA VAL A 257 15.16 -1.45 -3.08
C VAL A 257 14.57 -1.51 -4.49
N VAL A 258 15.07 -2.43 -5.32
CA VAL A 258 14.73 -2.50 -6.74
C VAL A 258 13.68 -3.58 -7.03
N SER A 259 13.08 -3.53 -8.22
CA SER A 259 12.15 -4.55 -8.68
C SER A 259 12.88 -5.82 -9.15
N ILE A 260 12.09 -6.86 -9.47
CA ILE A 260 12.62 -8.10 -10.05
C ILE A 260 13.35 -7.82 -11.37
N ALA A 261 12.78 -7.01 -12.26
CA ALA A 261 13.40 -6.72 -13.55
C ALA A 261 14.72 -5.94 -13.39
N ALA A 262 14.71 -4.90 -12.55
CA ALA A 262 15.91 -4.13 -12.25
C ALA A 262 17.00 -4.97 -11.59
N SER A 263 16.64 -5.93 -10.73
CA SER A 263 17.60 -6.80 -10.05
C SER A 263 18.35 -7.77 -10.97
N LEU A 264 17.92 -7.92 -12.23
CA LEU A 264 18.58 -8.76 -13.24
C LEU A 264 19.63 -8.00 -14.05
N ILE A 265 19.78 -6.69 -13.84
CA ILE A 265 20.78 -5.88 -14.53
C ILE A 265 22.12 -6.03 -13.77
N PRO A 266 23.17 -6.59 -14.39
CA PRO A 266 24.49 -6.66 -13.77
C PRO A 266 25.14 -5.26 -13.74
N PHE A 267 25.94 -4.99 -12.71
CA PHE A 267 26.65 -3.71 -12.52
C PHE A 267 25.69 -2.51 -12.49
N LEU A 268 24.62 -2.63 -11.70
CA LEU A 268 23.61 -1.57 -11.52
C LEU A 268 24.10 -0.45 -10.60
N GLU A 269 25.12 -0.73 -9.79
CA GLU A 269 25.78 0.20 -8.86
C GLU A 269 26.45 1.43 -9.51
#